data_AF-A0AA47G8C8-F1
#
_entry.id   AF-A0AA47G8C8-F1
#
_cell.length_a   1.000
_cell.length_b   1.000
_cell.length_c   1.000
_cell.angle_alpha   90.00
_cell.angle_beta   90.00
_cell.angle_gamma   90.00
#
_symmetry.space_group_name_H-M   'P 1'
#
loop_
_entity.id
_entity.type
_entity.pdbx_description
1 polymer ?
#
loop_
_entity_poly.entity_id
_entity_poly.type
_entity_poly.pdbx_seq_one_letter_code
_entity_poly.pdbx_strand_id
1 'polypeptide(L)'
;MKTVSIDLYTPYLEVIRTSFPNAKIVIDRFHIVKLLNETINSVRIKAMNIVKNSRPSDYRKLKKQWKLLLKNAEDLNFTDTYYVRQFGEEISEQRIVDFLLNISPDLLVTYTLMNELKYAISTHNIELFDEILKSTRKITLPRRARRTIRTLQKFLPYIHNSLTYTVSNGPTEGINNKIKLIKRTGFGYANFFNLRARILVQFKLKYKPSNLAPSTYEAMAS
;
A
#
# COMPACT_ATOMS: atom_id res chain seq x y z
N MET A 1 13.29 12.52 18.80
CA MET A 1 12.41 11.90 17.78
C MET A 1 11.92 10.57 18.33
N LYS A 2 10.61 10.33 18.46
CA LYS A 2 10.08 9.13 19.16
C LYS A 2 9.90 7.91 18.23
N THR A 3 9.62 8.15 16.95
CA THR A 3 9.30 7.10 15.96
C THR A 3 9.81 7.50 14.56
N VAL A 4 10.12 6.51 13.70
CA VAL A 4 10.48 6.70 12.28
C VAL A 4 9.73 5.67 11.44
N SER A 5 9.04 6.12 10.39
CA SER A 5 8.30 5.23 9.47
C SER A 5 9.13 4.92 8.21
N ILE A 6 9.17 3.65 7.80
CA ILE A 6 9.94 3.18 6.64
C ILE A 6 9.23 2.15 5.78
N ASP A 7 9.75 1.97 4.58
CA ASP A 7 9.40 0.90 3.67
C ASP A 7 9.98 -0.44 4.13
N LEU A 8 9.47 -1.55 3.58
CA LEU A 8 9.98 -2.92 3.76
C LEU A 8 11.34 -3.13 3.05
N TYR A 9 12.36 -2.35 3.41
CA TYR A 9 13.70 -2.42 2.83
C TYR A 9 14.77 -2.50 3.92
N THR A 10 15.57 -3.57 3.91
CA THR A 10 16.51 -3.87 4.99
C THR A 10 17.60 -2.80 5.18
N PRO A 11 18.21 -2.22 4.12
CA PRO A 11 19.20 -1.17 4.31
C PRO A 11 18.69 0.07 5.04
N TYR A 12 17.40 0.40 4.95
CA TYR A 12 16.84 1.49 5.75
C TYR A 12 16.85 1.20 7.26
N LEU A 13 16.67 -0.06 7.65
CA LEU A 13 16.78 -0.45 9.06
C LEU A 13 18.18 -0.20 9.61
N GLU A 14 19.21 -0.53 8.83
CA GLU A 14 20.61 -0.35 9.22
C GLU A 14 20.93 1.13 9.39
N VAL A 15 20.60 1.95 8.39
CA VAL A 15 20.82 3.40 8.43
C VAL A 15 20.11 4.06 9.62
N ILE A 16 18.84 3.71 9.87
CA ILE A 16 18.08 4.34 10.96
C ILE A 16 18.59 3.90 12.33
N ARG A 17 19.01 2.64 12.47
CA ARG A 17 19.63 2.18 13.72
C ARG A 17 20.93 2.93 14.02
N THR A 18 21.72 3.23 13.00
CA THR A 18 22.96 4.01 13.16
C THR A 18 22.68 5.49 13.42
N SER A 19 21.77 6.11 12.66
CA SER A 19 21.51 7.56 12.75
C SER A 19 20.56 7.95 13.88
N PHE A 20 19.65 7.06 14.29
CA PHE A 20 18.60 7.31 15.28
C PHE A 20 18.40 6.11 16.23
N PRO A 21 19.40 5.76 17.06
CA PRO A 21 19.40 4.53 17.85
C PRO A 21 18.22 4.40 18.83
N ASN A 22 17.67 5.53 19.29
CA ASN A 22 16.56 5.58 20.25
C ASN A 22 15.17 5.64 19.59
N ALA A 23 15.08 5.73 18.26
CA ALA A 23 13.80 5.84 17.58
C ALA A 23 13.12 4.47 17.43
N LYS A 24 11.81 4.39 17.70
CA LYS A 24 11.03 3.19 17.36
C LYS A 24 10.79 3.16 15.85
N ILE A 25 11.23 2.08 15.21
CA ILE A 25 11.06 1.90 13.77
C ILE A 25 9.68 1.30 13.51
N VAL A 26 8.93 1.96 12.64
CA VAL A 26 7.58 1.60 12.22
C VAL A 26 7.62 1.29 10.71
N ILE A 27 6.99 0.21 10.28
CA ILE A 27 6.81 -0.04 8.84
C ILE A 27 5.57 0.73 8.37
N ASP A 28 5.66 1.38 7.22
CA ASP A 28 4.47 1.95 6.62
C ASP A 28 3.50 0.83 6.18
N ARG A 29 2.29 0.84 6.76
CA ARG A 29 1.23 -0.12 6.48
C ARG A 29 0.85 -0.16 4.99
N PHE A 30 0.94 0.96 4.28
CA PHE A 30 0.70 0.99 2.84
C PHE A 30 1.65 0.06 2.10
N HIS A 31 2.94 0.06 2.46
CA HIS A 31 3.94 -0.82 1.86
C HIS A 31 3.70 -2.30 2.19
N ILE A 32 3.13 -2.60 3.35
CA ILE A 32 2.70 -3.96 3.70
C ILE A 32 1.53 -4.38 2.80
N VAL A 33 0.44 -3.61 2.75
CA VAL A 33 -0.74 -3.91 1.92
C VAL A 33 -0.38 -4.02 0.44
N LYS A 34 0.50 -3.14 -0.04
CA LYS A 34 1.04 -3.19 -1.40
C LYS A 34 1.75 -4.52 -1.68
N LEU A 35 2.62 -4.98 -0.79
CA LEU A 35 3.30 -6.28 -0.92
C LEU A 35 2.30 -7.44 -0.97
N LEU A 36 1.24 -7.41 -0.17
CA LEU A 36 0.17 -8.42 -0.16
C LEU A 36 -0.56 -8.44 -1.51
N ASN A 37 -0.98 -7.28 -2.02
CA ASN A 37 -1.65 -7.16 -3.32
C ASN A 37 -0.76 -7.60 -4.49
N GLU A 38 0.53 -7.24 -4.47
CA GLU A 38 1.50 -7.71 -5.47
C GLU A 38 1.66 -9.24 -5.46
N THR A 39 1.53 -9.85 -4.28
CA THR A 39 1.59 -11.30 -4.10
C THR A 39 0.39 -11.99 -4.75
N ILE A 40 -0.83 -11.50 -4.48
CA ILE A 40 -2.06 -11.99 -5.12
C ILE A 40 -1.93 -11.86 -6.63
N ASN A 41 -1.55 -10.68 -7.13
CA ASN A 41 -1.44 -10.44 -8.57
C ASN A 41 -0.40 -11.36 -9.23
N SER A 42 0.74 -11.59 -8.57
CA SER A 42 1.78 -12.49 -9.10
C SER A 42 1.30 -13.94 -9.21
N VAL A 43 0.59 -14.45 -8.19
CA VAL A 43 0.02 -15.80 -8.23
C VAL A 43 -1.10 -15.90 -9.26
N ARG A 44 -1.94 -14.86 -9.38
CA ARG A 44 -2.97 -14.75 -10.43
C ARG A 44 -2.36 -14.79 -11.84
N ILE A 45 -1.26 -14.07 -12.09
CA ILE A 45 -0.55 -14.11 -13.39
C ILE A 45 -0.08 -15.54 -13.69
N LYS A 46 0.47 -16.24 -12.69
CA LYS A 46 0.88 -17.64 -12.85
C LYS A 46 -0.31 -18.54 -13.21
N ALA A 47 -1.41 -18.46 -12.45
CA ALA A 47 -2.64 -19.20 -12.73
C ALA A 47 -3.19 -18.90 -14.12
N MET A 48 -3.24 -17.62 -14.50
CA MET A 48 -3.66 -17.15 -15.82
C MET A 48 -2.80 -17.76 -16.93
N ASN A 49 -1.48 -17.77 -16.78
CA ASN A 49 -0.58 -18.34 -17.80
C ASN A 49 -0.70 -19.87 -17.93
N ILE A 50 -0.98 -20.58 -16.83
CA ILE A 50 -1.21 -22.04 -16.85
C ILE A 50 -2.42 -22.39 -17.72
N VAL A 51 -3.52 -21.63 -17.59
CA VAL A 51 -4.77 -21.91 -18.32
C VAL A 51 -4.85 -21.26 -19.70
N LYS A 52 -3.80 -20.56 -20.13
CA LYS A 52 -3.79 -19.71 -21.33
C LYS A 52 -4.29 -20.43 -22.60
N ASN A 53 -3.80 -21.65 -22.83
CA ASN A 53 -4.12 -22.41 -24.04
C ASN A 53 -5.27 -23.42 -23.82
N SER A 54 -5.32 -24.05 -22.64
CA SER A 54 -6.31 -25.10 -22.34
C SER A 54 -7.70 -24.55 -22.00
N ARG A 55 -7.80 -23.37 -21.36
CA ARG A 55 -9.07 -22.73 -21.00
C ARG A 55 -9.04 -21.23 -21.35
N PRO A 56 -9.08 -20.84 -22.65
CA PRO A 56 -8.93 -19.45 -23.09
C PRO A 56 -10.02 -18.50 -22.56
N SER A 57 -11.22 -19.01 -22.28
CA SER A 57 -12.29 -18.27 -21.59
C SER A 57 -11.83 -17.80 -20.21
N ASP A 58 -11.28 -18.71 -19.41
CA ASP A 58 -10.90 -18.44 -18.02
C ASP A 58 -9.64 -17.58 -17.93
N TYR A 59 -8.73 -17.75 -18.89
CA TYR A 59 -7.64 -16.80 -19.12
C TYR A 59 -8.17 -15.35 -19.28
N ARG A 60 -9.17 -15.14 -20.14
CA ARG A 60 -9.75 -13.80 -20.37
C ARG A 60 -10.43 -13.25 -19.13
N LYS A 61 -11.15 -14.08 -18.37
CA LYS A 61 -11.78 -13.69 -17.09
C LYS A 61 -10.72 -13.26 -16.07
N LEU A 62 -9.67 -14.06 -15.85
CA LEU A 62 -8.54 -13.72 -14.97
C LEU A 62 -7.79 -12.45 -15.41
N LYS A 63 -7.72 -12.18 -16.71
CA LYS A 63 -7.05 -10.99 -17.26
C LYS A 63 -7.90 -9.73 -17.13
N LYS A 64 -9.22 -9.81 -17.34
CA LYS A 64 -10.10 -8.64 -17.34
C LYS A 64 -10.57 -8.25 -15.94
N GLN A 65 -10.84 -9.24 -15.09
CA GLN A 65 -11.44 -9.04 -13.76
C GLN A 65 -10.41 -9.00 -12.62
N TRP A 66 -9.11 -8.90 -12.94
CA TRP A 66 -8.02 -8.97 -11.95
C TRP A 66 -8.09 -7.94 -10.82
N LYS A 67 -8.70 -6.77 -11.06
CA LYS A 67 -8.82 -5.70 -10.06
C LYS A 67 -9.69 -6.10 -8.87
N LEU A 68 -10.71 -6.93 -9.10
CA LEU A 68 -11.59 -7.43 -8.04
C LEU A 68 -10.81 -8.27 -7.02
N LEU A 69 -9.81 -9.04 -7.49
CA LEU A 69 -8.93 -9.82 -6.62
C LEU A 69 -8.00 -8.96 -5.75
N LEU A 70 -7.86 -7.65 -6.03
CA LEU A 70 -7.02 -6.74 -5.23
C LEU A 70 -7.83 -5.82 -4.31
N LYS A 71 -9.16 -5.78 -4.50
CA LYS A 71 -10.08 -5.10 -3.59
C LYS A 71 -10.02 -5.78 -2.22
N ASN A 72 -10.34 -5.06 -1.14
CA ASN A 72 -10.49 -5.75 0.15
C ASN A 72 -11.69 -6.67 0.05
N ALA A 73 -11.59 -7.87 0.63
CA ALA A 73 -12.67 -8.84 0.58
C ALA A 73 -13.98 -8.28 1.16
N GLU A 74 -13.88 -7.44 2.19
CA GLU A 74 -15.01 -6.78 2.85
C GLU A 74 -15.70 -5.72 1.99
N ASP A 75 -14.99 -5.16 1.02
CA ASP A 75 -15.52 -4.11 0.15
C ASP A 75 -16.23 -4.71 -1.08
N LEU A 76 -16.12 -6.02 -1.32
CA LEU A 76 -16.74 -6.68 -2.48
C LEU A 76 -18.26 -6.55 -2.41
N ASN A 77 -18.87 -6.24 -3.55
CA ASN A 77 -20.32 -6.17 -3.62
C ASN A 77 -20.93 -7.58 -3.75
N PHE A 78 -21.79 -7.93 -2.78
CA PHE A 78 -22.48 -9.21 -2.69
C PHE A 78 -23.87 -9.19 -3.34
N THR A 79 -24.53 -8.03 -3.33
CA THR A 79 -25.96 -7.89 -3.66
C THR A 79 -26.19 -7.37 -5.06
N ASP A 80 -25.47 -6.32 -5.45
CA ASP A 80 -25.71 -5.65 -6.72
C ASP A 80 -25.05 -6.45 -7.83
N THR A 81 -25.82 -6.68 -8.88
CA THR A 81 -25.35 -7.37 -10.08
C THR A 81 -25.22 -6.38 -11.21
N TYR A 82 -24.32 -6.68 -12.14
CA TYR A 82 -24.16 -5.93 -13.36
C TYR A 82 -23.76 -6.87 -14.49
N TYR A 83 -24.10 -6.50 -15.73
CA TYR A 83 -23.78 -7.32 -16.87
C TYR A 83 -22.28 -7.37 -17.13
N VAL A 84 -21.69 -8.57 -17.11
CA VAL A 84 -20.27 -8.78 -17.40
C VAL A 84 -20.09 -9.59 -18.67
N ARG A 85 -19.64 -8.94 -19.75
CA ARG A 85 -19.45 -9.56 -21.07
C ARG A 85 -18.64 -10.86 -21.08
N GLN A 86 -17.68 -11.04 -20.16
CA GLN A 86 -16.90 -12.29 -20.11
C GLN A 86 -17.67 -13.47 -19.51
N PHE A 87 -18.74 -13.20 -18.78
CA PHE A 87 -19.65 -14.20 -18.19
C PHE A 87 -20.94 -14.34 -19.00
N GLY A 88 -21.36 -13.27 -19.69
CA GLY A 88 -22.57 -13.28 -20.53
C GLY A 88 -23.87 -13.15 -19.72
N GLU A 89 -23.78 -12.79 -18.45
CA GLU A 89 -24.90 -12.67 -17.52
C GLU A 89 -24.70 -11.48 -16.56
N GLU A 90 -25.74 -11.13 -15.82
CA GLU A 90 -25.66 -10.26 -14.65
C GLU A 90 -25.11 -11.04 -13.47
N ILE A 91 -24.02 -10.52 -12.88
CA ILE A 91 -23.29 -11.23 -11.82
C ILE A 91 -22.71 -10.22 -10.83
N SER A 92 -22.67 -10.59 -9.54
CA SER A 92 -22.09 -9.77 -8.48
C SER A 92 -20.57 -9.90 -8.42
N GLU A 93 -19.89 -8.93 -7.80
CA GLU A 93 -18.43 -8.96 -7.65
C GLU A 93 -17.96 -10.21 -6.90
N GLN A 94 -18.68 -10.61 -5.84
CA GLN A 94 -18.36 -11.81 -5.07
C GLN A 94 -18.39 -13.06 -5.95
N ARG A 95 -19.46 -13.26 -6.73
CA ARG A 95 -19.57 -14.43 -7.62
C ARG A 95 -18.46 -14.46 -8.69
N ILE A 96 -18.05 -13.29 -9.19
CA ILE A 96 -16.90 -13.19 -10.10
C ILE A 96 -15.63 -13.64 -9.37
N VAL A 97 -15.36 -13.11 -8.17
CA VAL A 97 -14.18 -13.48 -7.38
C VAL A 97 -14.16 -14.98 -7.09
N ASP A 98 -15.26 -15.55 -6.61
CA ASP A 98 -15.39 -16.98 -6.33
C ASP A 98 -15.06 -17.83 -7.56
N PHE A 99 -15.61 -17.45 -8.72
CA PHE A 99 -15.28 -18.10 -9.98
C PHE A 99 -13.78 -18.05 -10.28
N LEU A 100 -13.15 -16.87 -10.13
CA LEU A 100 -11.73 -16.70 -10.43
C LEU A 100 -10.83 -17.51 -9.48
N LEU A 101 -11.18 -17.57 -8.20
CA LEU A 101 -10.43 -18.33 -7.19
C LEU A 101 -10.52 -19.84 -7.45
N ASN A 102 -11.69 -20.32 -7.89
CA ASN A 102 -11.89 -21.72 -8.27
C ASN A 102 -11.08 -22.19 -9.49
N ILE A 103 -10.47 -21.27 -10.25
CA ILE A 103 -9.57 -21.65 -11.36
C ILE A 103 -8.27 -22.24 -10.84
N SER A 104 -7.80 -21.85 -9.65
CA SER A 104 -6.49 -22.28 -9.13
C SER A 104 -6.47 -22.37 -7.60
N PRO A 105 -6.20 -23.56 -7.03
CA PRO A 105 -6.05 -23.73 -5.59
C PRO A 105 -4.94 -22.83 -4.99
N ASP A 106 -3.83 -22.68 -5.72
CA ASP A 106 -2.74 -21.76 -5.36
C ASP A 106 -3.24 -20.31 -5.21
N LEU A 107 -4.12 -19.88 -6.12
CA LEU A 107 -4.69 -18.53 -6.11
C LEU A 107 -5.68 -18.36 -4.96
N LEU A 108 -6.57 -19.34 -4.72
CA LEU A 108 -7.51 -19.34 -3.61
C LEU A 108 -6.78 -19.19 -2.26
N VAL A 109 -5.85 -20.10 -1.96
CA VAL A 109 -5.09 -20.07 -0.70
C VAL A 109 -4.32 -18.77 -0.54
N THR A 110 -3.72 -18.26 -1.63
CA THR A 110 -3.01 -16.98 -1.59
C THR A 110 -3.97 -15.82 -1.32
N TYR A 111 -5.11 -15.76 -2.01
CA TYR A 111 -6.07 -14.67 -1.89
C TYR A 111 -6.64 -14.59 -0.46
N THR A 112 -7.06 -15.73 0.10
CA THR A 112 -7.61 -15.82 1.45
C THR A 112 -6.58 -15.32 2.46
N LEU A 113 -5.38 -15.91 2.46
CA LEU A 113 -4.32 -15.56 3.41
C LEU A 113 -3.92 -14.09 3.34
N MET A 114 -3.77 -13.54 2.13
CA MET A 114 -3.36 -12.14 1.96
C MET A 114 -4.46 -11.18 2.40
N ASN A 115 -5.75 -11.51 2.22
CA ASN A 115 -6.84 -10.66 2.70
C ASN A 115 -7.06 -10.77 4.22
N GLU A 116 -6.86 -11.94 4.83
CA GLU A 116 -6.84 -12.08 6.30
C GLU A 116 -5.74 -11.20 6.91
N LEU A 117 -4.55 -11.20 6.32
CA LEU A 117 -3.45 -10.32 6.75
C LEU A 117 -3.80 -8.84 6.55
N LYS A 118 -4.44 -8.46 5.43
CA LYS A 118 -4.91 -7.09 5.21
C LYS A 118 -5.93 -6.67 6.27
N TYR A 119 -6.84 -7.55 6.63
CA TYR A 119 -7.86 -7.32 7.66
C TYR A 119 -7.23 -7.13 9.05
N ALA A 120 -6.28 -7.97 9.44
CA ALA A 120 -5.55 -7.79 10.69
C ALA A 120 -4.80 -6.45 10.74
N ILE A 121 -4.28 -5.98 9.59
CA ILE A 121 -3.61 -4.68 9.48
C ILE A 121 -4.61 -3.51 9.57
N SER A 122 -5.76 -3.60 8.91
CA SER A 122 -6.77 -2.52 8.94
C SER A 122 -7.40 -2.37 10.32
N THR A 123 -7.59 -3.48 11.02
CA THR A 123 -8.16 -3.52 12.39
C THR A 123 -7.13 -3.36 13.50
N HIS A 124 -5.84 -3.18 13.17
CA HIS A 124 -4.75 -3.07 14.15
C HIS A 124 -4.64 -4.27 15.10
N ASN A 125 -5.09 -5.46 14.67
CA ASN A 125 -5.14 -6.66 15.49
C ASN A 125 -3.84 -7.48 15.37
N ILE A 126 -2.93 -7.29 16.33
CA ILE A 126 -1.64 -7.98 16.39
C ILE A 126 -1.79 -9.49 16.61
N GLU A 127 -2.71 -9.89 17.49
CA GLU A 127 -2.93 -11.30 17.85
C GLU A 127 -3.40 -12.10 16.64
N LEU A 128 -4.40 -11.55 15.92
CA LEU A 128 -4.90 -12.15 14.68
C LEU A 128 -3.79 -12.23 13.62
N PHE A 129 -2.98 -11.17 13.47
CA PHE A 129 -1.86 -11.17 12.51
C PHE A 129 -0.87 -12.31 12.82
N ASP A 130 -0.50 -12.48 14.09
CA ASP A 130 0.41 -13.53 14.53
C ASP A 130 -0.19 -14.93 14.39
N GLU A 131 -1.49 -15.09 14.66
CA GLU A 131 -2.21 -16.34 14.46
C GLU A 131 -2.21 -16.76 12.99
N ILE A 132 -2.52 -15.84 12.08
CA ILE A 132 -2.47 -16.07 10.64
C ILE A 132 -1.06 -16.46 10.21
N LEU A 133 -0.02 -15.77 10.68
CA LEU A 133 1.36 -16.15 10.35
C LEU A 133 1.73 -17.54 10.89
N LYS A 134 1.24 -17.95 12.05
CA LYS A 134 1.45 -19.30 12.61
C LYS A 134 0.72 -20.36 11.79
N SER A 135 -0.51 -20.09 11.34
CA SER A 135 -1.31 -21.03 10.54
C SER A 135 -0.62 -21.38 9.21
N THR A 136 0.17 -20.46 8.64
CA THR A 136 0.93 -20.70 7.40
C THR A 136 1.89 -21.90 7.46
N ARG A 137 2.31 -22.33 8.66
CA ARG A 137 3.19 -23.50 8.84
C ARG A 137 2.50 -24.83 8.51
N LYS A 138 1.16 -24.84 8.54
CA LYS A 138 0.33 -26.05 8.33
C LYS A 138 -0.11 -26.22 6.86
N ILE A 139 0.16 -25.23 6.01
CA ILE A 139 -0.33 -25.21 4.63
C ILE A 139 0.82 -25.09 3.62
N THR A 140 0.62 -25.68 2.44
CA THR A 140 1.57 -25.53 1.34
C THR A 140 1.29 -24.24 0.58
N LEU A 141 2.23 -23.29 0.64
CA LEU A 141 2.10 -22.00 -0.04
C LEU A 141 2.87 -21.94 -1.36
N PRO A 142 2.34 -21.26 -2.39
CA PRO A 142 3.08 -20.94 -3.59
C PRO A 142 4.36 -20.15 -3.29
N ARG A 143 5.39 -20.29 -4.14
CA ARG A 143 6.72 -19.67 -3.94
C ARG A 143 6.64 -18.17 -3.61
N ARG A 144 5.79 -17.40 -4.31
CA ARG A 144 5.66 -15.96 -4.10
C ARG A 144 5.03 -15.65 -2.73
N ALA A 145 3.93 -16.31 -2.39
CA ALA A 145 3.28 -16.17 -1.08
C ALA A 145 4.24 -16.52 0.06
N ARG A 146 4.98 -17.63 -0.05
CA ARG A 146 6.00 -18.02 0.94
C ARG A 146 7.08 -16.96 1.14
N ARG A 147 7.55 -16.32 0.06
CA ARG A 147 8.54 -15.22 0.15
C ARG A 147 7.95 -14.01 0.88
N THR A 148 6.69 -13.69 0.63
CA THR A 148 5.97 -12.62 1.32
C THR A 148 5.86 -12.90 2.80
N ILE A 149 5.41 -14.10 3.20
CA ILE A 149 5.36 -14.52 4.61
C ILE A 149 6.72 -14.42 5.29
N ARG A 150 7.81 -14.89 4.66
CA ARG A 150 9.18 -14.73 5.19
C ARG A 150 9.57 -13.27 5.38
N THR A 151 9.13 -12.39 4.47
CA THR A 151 9.38 -10.96 4.57
C THR A 151 8.64 -10.38 5.77
N LEU A 152 7.36 -10.71 5.95
CA LEU A 152 6.59 -10.27 7.12
C LEU A 152 7.22 -10.76 8.42
N GLN A 153 7.62 -12.03 8.49
CA GLN A 153 8.30 -12.61 9.65
C GLN A 153 9.63 -11.90 9.95
N LYS A 154 10.42 -11.56 8.93
CA LYS A 154 11.67 -10.80 9.09
C LYS A 154 11.44 -9.42 9.71
N PHE A 155 10.37 -8.75 9.32
CA PHE A 155 10.04 -7.40 9.78
C PHE A 155 9.04 -7.36 10.94
N LEU A 156 8.68 -8.53 11.51
CA LEU A 156 7.56 -8.68 12.44
C LEU A 156 7.58 -7.68 13.61
N PRO A 157 8.71 -7.44 14.32
CA PRO A 157 8.72 -6.48 15.44
C PRO A 157 8.37 -5.04 15.01
N TYR A 158 8.74 -4.67 13.78
CA TYR A 158 8.45 -3.34 13.23
C TYR A 158 7.03 -3.25 12.67
N ILE A 159 6.49 -4.36 12.17
CA ILE A 159 5.09 -4.47 11.76
C ILE A 159 4.19 -4.35 13.00
N HIS A 160 4.53 -4.99 14.12
CA HIS A 160 3.82 -4.81 15.40
C HIS A 160 3.77 -3.33 15.80
N ASN A 161 4.91 -2.62 15.72
CA ASN A 161 4.93 -1.17 15.95
C ASN A 161 3.98 -0.40 15.00
N SER A 162 3.76 -0.90 13.78
CA SER A 162 2.87 -0.28 12.79
C SER A 162 1.38 -0.48 13.11
N LEU A 163 1.07 -1.51 13.89
CA LEU A 163 -0.26 -1.79 14.40
C LEU A 163 -0.50 -1.05 15.73
N THR A 164 0.56 -0.79 16.51
CA THR A 164 0.48 -0.01 17.76
C THR A 164 0.48 1.50 17.54
N TYR A 165 1.34 2.01 16.65
CA TYR A 165 1.53 3.44 16.44
C TYR A 165 0.85 3.93 15.15
N THR A 166 0.22 5.10 15.20
CA THR A 166 -0.52 5.70 14.07
C THR A 166 0.34 6.59 13.16
N VAL A 167 1.65 6.37 13.12
CA VAL A 167 2.58 7.16 12.31
C VAL A 167 2.46 6.74 10.85
N SER A 168 2.26 7.71 9.94
CA SER A 168 2.24 7.47 8.50
C SER A 168 3.33 8.27 7.78
N ASN A 169 3.85 7.72 6.68
CA ASN A 169 4.74 8.45 5.77
C ASN A 169 4.00 9.38 4.81
N GLY A 170 2.66 9.44 4.88
CA GLY A 170 1.81 10.22 3.98
C GLY A 170 2.20 11.70 3.85
N PRO A 171 2.46 12.45 4.94
CA PRO A 171 2.90 13.84 4.85
C PRO A 171 4.23 13.99 4.10
N THR A 172 5.21 13.13 4.42
CA THR A 172 6.53 13.11 3.76
C THR A 172 6.41 12.75 2.28
N GLU A 173 5.55 11.78 1.96
CA GLU A 173 5.27 11.40 0.58
C GLU A 173 4.58 12.53 -0.20
N GLY A 174 3.64 13.24 0.42
CA GLY A 174 2.99 14.42 -0.17
C GLY A 174 3.98 15.52 -0.53
N ILE A 175 4.94 15.80 0.38
CA ILE A 175 6.04 16.74 0.12
C ILE A 175 6.89 16.24 -1.06
N ASN A 176 7.30 14.97 -1.05
CA ASN A 176 8.11 14.38 -2.12
C ASN A 176 7.40 14.41 -3.48
N ASN A 177 6.10 14.10 -3.52
CA ASN A 177 5.30 14.15 -4.73
C ASN A 177 5.15 15.58 -5.26
N LYS A 178 4.98 16.57 -4.39
CA LYS A 178 4.97 17.98 -4.78
C LYS A 178 6.32 18.42 -5.34
N ILE A 179 7.45 17.98 -4.76
CA ILE A 179 8.79 18.25 -5.29
C ILE A 179 8.96 17.60 -6.68
N LYS A 180 8.55 16.34 -6.85
CA LYS A 180 8.57 15.66 -8.15
C LYS A 180 7.72 16.38 -9.19
N LEU A 181 6.54 16.88 -8.80
CA LEU A 181 5.68 17.69 -9.67
C LEU A 181 6.40 18.98 -10.09
N ILE A 182 7.01 19.71 -9.15
CA ILE A 182 7.79 20.93 -9.45
C ILE A 182 8.91 20.63 -10.45
N LYS A 183 9.61 19.50 -10.29
CA LYS A 183 10.64 19.07 -11.24
C LYS A 183 10.06 18.79 -12.62
N ARG A 184 8.91 18.11 -12.70
CA ARG A 184 8.24 17.75 -13.97
C ARG A 184 7.72 18.98 -14.71
N THR A 185 7.06 19.91 -14.01
CA THR A 185 6.52 21.13 -14.62
C THR A 185 7.61 22.11 -15.03
N GLY A 186 8.78 22.05 -14.39
CA GLY A 186 9.97 22.80 -14.80
C GLY A 186 10.80 22.16 -15.92
N PHE A 187 10.38 21.02 -16.48
CA PHE A 187 11.14 20.24 -17.47
C PHE A 187 12.54 19.79 -16.99
N GLY A 188 12.68 19.58 -15.67
CA GLY A 188 13.95 19.29 -15.02
C GLY A 188 14.69 20.55 -14.56
N TYR A 189 15.72 20.35 -13.74
CA TYR A 189 16.57 21.43 -13.26
C TYR A 189 18.01 20.94 -13.35
N ALA A 190 18.86 21.68 -14.08
CA ALA A 190 20.29 21.39 -14.17
C ALA A 190 21.04 21.78 -12.88
N ASN A 191 20.53 22.78 -12.16
CA ASN A 191 21.14 23.31 -10.94
C ASN A 191 20.25 23.04 -9.72
N PHE A 192 20.82 22.39 -8.69
CA PHE A 192 20.13 22.10 -7.43
C PHE A 192 19.67 23.36 -6.71
N PHE A 193 20.41 24.46 -6.75
CA PHE A 193 20.03 25.73 -6.14
C PHE A 193 18.74 26.29 -6.75
N ASN A 194 18.57 26.18 -8.07
CA ASN A 194 17.36 26.62 -8.76
C ASN A 194 16.17 25.73 -8.39
N LEU A 195 16.37 24.41 -8.31
CA LEU A 195 15.36 23.48 -7.82
C LEU A 195 14.96 23.82 -6.39
N ARG A 196 15.93 24.04 -5.49
CA ARG A 196 15.71 24.40 -4.09
C ARG A 196 14.94 25.72 -3.98
N ALA A 197 15.34 26.75 -4.71
CA ALA A 197 14.66 28.04 -4.73
C ALA A 197 13.19 27.88 -5.16
N ARG A 198 12.93 27.14 -6.24
CA ARG A 198 11.56 26.87 -6.70
C ARG A 198 10.74 26.10 -5.68
N ILE A 199 11.31 25.08 -5.04
CA ILE A 199 10.66 24.35 -3.94
C ILE A 199 10.30 25.33 -2.82
N LEU A 200 11.24 26.12 -2.34
CA LEU A 200 10.99 27.07 -1.25
C LEU A 200 9.87 28.06 -1.60
N VAL A 201 9.86 28.62 -2.81
CA VAL A 201 8.78 29.53 -3.27
C VAL A 201 7.42 28.81 -3.28
N GLN A 202 7.32 27.62 -3.88
CA GLN A 202 6.07 26.88 -3.99
C GLN A 202 5.52 26.38 -2.64
N PHE A 203 6.40 26.20 -1.64
CA PHE A 203 6.00 25.83 -0.29
C PHE A 203 5.71 27.06 0.60
N LYS A 204 6.40 28.19 0.41
CA LYS A 204 6.16 29.45 1.14
C LYS A 204 4.91 30.21 0.67
N LEU A 205 4.55 30.17 -0.60
CA LEU A 205 3.35 30.84 -1.14
C LEU A 205 2.02 30.28 -0.61
N LYS A 206 2.04 29.23 0.21
CA LYS A 206 0.86 28.72 0.94
C LYS A 206 0.83 29.14 2.42
N TYR A 207 1.79 29.90 2.91
CA TYR A 207 1.72 30.49 4.25
C TYR A 207 0.89 31.77 4.18
N LYS A 208 -0.40 31.68 4.55
CA LYS A 208 -1.15 32.84 5.06
C LYS A 208 -0.84 32.90 6.56
N PRO A 209 -0.11 33.89 7.08
CA PRO A 209 -0.18 34.18 8.50
C PRO A 209 -1.60 34.66 8.79
N SER A 210 -2.39 33.85 9.49
CA SER A 210 -3.57 34.35 10.19
C SER A 210 -3.07 35.21 11.35
N ASN A 211 -2.96 36.52 11.11
CA ASN A 211 -3.16 37.61 12.07
C ASN A 211 -2.89 38.93 11.35
N LEU A 212 -3.95 39.53 10.82
CA LEU A 212 -3.99 40.97 10.56
C LEU A 212 -4.31 41.66 11.88
N ALA A 213 -3.26 42.11 12.55
CA ALA A 213 -3.24 43.37 13.28
C ALA A 213 -1.76 43.77 13.32
N PRO A 214 -1.38 44.89 12.71
CA PRO A 214 -1.56 46.17 13.40
C PRO A 214 -1.87 47.36 12.46
N SER A 215 -2.83 48.21 12.82
CA SER A 215 -2.79 49.62 12.40
C SER A 215 -2.61 50.50 13.64
N THR A 216 -1.38 50.56 14.11
CA THR A 216 -0.91 51.72 14.87
C THR A 216 0.24 52.29 14.07
N TYR A 217 -0.06 53.29 13.24
CA TYR A 217 0.94 54.26 12.83
C TYR A 217 0.88 55.40 13.85
N GLU A 218 2.03 55.57 14.50
CA GLU A 218 2.43 56.69 15.37
C GLU A 218 2.36 58.02 14.59
N ALA A 219 1.79 59.07 15.22
CA ALA A 219 2.46 60.33 15.63
C ALA A 219 2.51 61.39 14.50
N MET A 220 2.53 62.73 14.69
CA MET A 220 2.89 63.66 15.77
C MET A 220 2.21 65.04 15.51
N ALA A 221 2.17 65.90 16.55
CA ALA A 221 2.11 67.38 16.55
C ALA A 221 0.81 68.03 16.03
N SER A 222 0.21 69.04 16.68
CA SER A 222 0.74 70.12 17.55
C SER A 222 -0.16 70.40 18.75
#